data_AF-A0A536TN28-F1
#
_entry.id   AF-A0A536TN28-F1
#
_cell.length_a   1.000
_cell.length_b   1.000
_cell.length_c   1.000
_cell.angle_alpha   90.00
_cell.angle_beta   90.00
_cell.angle_gamma   90.00
#
_symmetry.space_group_name_H-M   'P 1'
#
loop_
_entity.id
_entity.type
_entity.pdbx_description
1 polymer ?
#
loop_
_entity_poly.entity_id
_entity_poly.type
_entity_poly.pdbx_seq_one_letter_code
_entity_poly.pdbx_strand_id
1 'polypeptide(L)'
;MRTWSKPAVVVTLSAAAILMVTMGARQSLGLFVSPLNTSTGLGITTISFALAVGQFMWGAIQPVAGAVADRYGPGKVLVAGLIVLSLGTALTPLMTSGFGLVIAL
;
A
#
# COMPACT_ATOMS: atom_id res chain seq x y z
N MET A 1 35.63 3.70 -9.67
CA MET A 1 34.56 3.12 -8.84
C MET A 1 34.39 3.98 -7.60
N ARG A 2 33.28 4.71 -7.50
CA ARG A 2 33.06 5.74 -6.47
C ARG A 2 32.80 5.03 -5.14
N THR A 3 33.64 5.24 -4.13
CA THR A 3 33.49 4.63 -2.80
C THR A 3 32.24 5.19 -2.14
N TRP A 4 31.25 4.33 -1.89
CA TRP A 4 29.99 4.70 -1.26
C TRP A 4 30.28 5.25 0.15
N SER A 5 29.84 6.47 0.43
CA SER A 5 29.87 7.02 1.77
C SER A 5 28.91 6.22 2.66
N LYS A 6 29.36 5.78 3.84
CA LYS A 6 28.54 5.06 4.85
C LYS A 6 27.09 5.59 4.99
N PRO A 7 26.81 6.92 5.00
CA PRO A 7 25.44 7.43 5.03
C PRO A 7 24.57 7.03 3.81
N ALA A 8 25.14 6.94 2.61
CA ALA A 8 24.40 6.53 1.41
C ALA A 8 23.94 5.08 1.48
N VAL A 9 24.76 4.19 2.05
CA VAL A 9 24.40 2.77 2.22
C VAL A 9 23.24 2.63 3.21
N VAL A 10 23.27 3.36 4.32
CA VAL A 10 22.20 3.32 5.33
C VAL A 10 20.86 3.80 4.73
N VAL A 11 20.85 4.94 4.04
CA VAL A 11 19.63 5.47 3.42
C VAL A 11 19.08 4.51 2.37
N THR A 12 19.94 3.92 1.55
CA THR A 12 19.52 2.97 0.50
C THR A 12 18.94 1.69 1.10
N LEU A 13 19.55 1.16 2.18
CA LEU A 13 19.03 -0.01 2.89
C LEU A 13 17.68 0.28 3.56
N SER A 14 17.51 1.46 4.18
CA SER A 14 16.23 1.86 4.76
C SER A 14 15.14 1.98 3.69
N ALA A 15 15.44 2.61 2.54
CA ALA A 15 14.51 2.70 1.42
C ALA A 15 14.16 1.31 0.85
N ALA A 16 15.15 0.43 0.71
CA ALA A 16 14.95 -0.95 0.25
C ALA A 16 14.07 -1.75 1.22
N ALA A 17 14.25 -1.60 2.54
CA ALA A 17 13.42 -2.26 3.54
C ALA A 17 11.96 -1.78 3.47
N ILE A 18 11.74 -0.46 3.32
CA ILE A 18 10.39 0.10 3.15
C ILE A 18 9.74 -0.41 1.86
N LEU A 19 10.48 -0.45 0.75
CA LEU A 19 10.00 -0.98 -0.52
C LEU A 19 9.67 -2.47 -0.43
N MET A 20 10.51 -3.25 0.26
CA MET A 20 10.28 -4.67 0.49
C MET A 20 8.98 -4.92 1.24
N VAL A 21 8.73 -4.18 2.32
CA VAL A 21 7.49 -4.34 3.13
C VAL A 21 6.27 -3.93 2.32
N THR A 22 6.31 -2.77 1.67
CA THR A 22 5.17 -2.23 0.90
C THR A 22 4.83 -3.08 -0.32
N MET A 23 5.84 -3.51 -1.10
CA MET A 23 5.63 -4.37 -2.27
C MET A 23 5.32 -5.82 -1.89
N GLY A 24 5.91 -6.33 -0.81
CA GLY A 24 5.59 -7.66 -0.27
C GLY A 24 4.12 -7.76 0.14
N ALA A 25 3.63 -6.81 0.95
CA ALA A 25 2.23 -6.76 1.36
C ALA A 25 1.28 -6.72 0.15
N ARG A 26 1.62 -5.92 -0.88
CA ARG A 26 0.84 -5.82 -2.11
C ARG A 26 0.76 -7.13 -2.88
N GLN A 27 1.88 -7.83 -3.03
CA GLN A 27 1.89 -9.13 -3.74
C GLN A 27 1.07 -10.19 -3.00
N SER A 28 0.99 -10.10 -1.67
CA SER A 28 0.19 -11.01 -0.86
C SER A 28 -1.32 -10.78 -0.94
N LEU A 29 -1.80 -9.60 -1.35
CA LEU A 29 -3.25 -9.31 -1.43
C LEU A 29 -4.02 -10.32 -2.30
N GLY A 30 -3.42 -10.81 -3.38
CA GLY A 30 -4.02 -11.82 -4.24
C GLY A 30 -4.29 -13.15 -3.53
N LEU A 31 -3.49 -13.50 -2.53
CA LEU A 31 -3.65 -14.73 -1.73
C LEU A 31 -4.89 -14.67 -0.83
N PHE A 32 -5.34 -13.47 -0.46
CA PHE A 32 -6.48 -13.27 0.43
C PHE A 32 -7.83 -13.23 -0.29
N VAL A 33 -7.86 -13.26 -1.62
CA VAL A 33 -9.11 -13.20 -2.41
C VAL A 33 -10.04 -14.37 -2.09
N SER A 34 -9.52 -15.60 -2.06
CA SER A 34 -10.31 -16.80 -1.74
C SER A 34 -10.79 -16.84 -0.28
N PRO A 35 -9.93 -16.57 0.73
CA PRO A 35 -10.37 -16.40 2.12
C PRO A 35 -11.44 -15.30 2.29
N LEU A 36 -11.25 -14.13 1.68
CA LEU A 36 -12.21 -13.02 1.74
C LEU A 36 -13.56 -13.40 1.12
N ASN A 37 -13.55 -14.09 -0.01
CA ASN A 37 -14.77 -14.59 -0.65
C ASN A 37 -15.53 -15.56 0.26
N THR A 38 -14.79 -16.46 0.93
CA THR A 38 -15.37 -17.49 1.79
C THR A 38 -15.90 -16.92 3.11
N SER A 39 -15.23 -15.92 3.68
CA SER A 39 -15.62 -15.31 4.95
C SER A 39 -16.72 -14.25 4.82
N THR A 40 -16.75 -13.49 3.72
CA THR A 40 -17.72 -12.40 3.51
C THR A 40 -18.90 -12.79 2.64
N GLY A 41 -18.78 -13.83 1.82
CA GLY A 41 -19.82 -14.25 0.87
C GLY A 41 -20.09 -13.26 -0.27
N LEU A 42 -19.30 -12.20 -0.42
CA LEU A 42 -19.53 -11.10 -1.36
C LEU A 42 -19.34 -11.46 -2.83
N GLY A 43 -18.78 -12.64 -3.12
CA GLY A 43 -18.47 -13.10 -4.48
C GLY A 43 -17.16 -12.53 -5.02
N ILE A 44 -16.49 -13.29 -5.88
CA ILE A 44 -15.22 -12.91 -6.52
C ILE A 44 -15.37 -11.60 -7.31
N THR A 45 -16.50 -11.37 -7.99
CA THR A 45 -16.73 -10.16 -8.79
C THR A 45 -16.63 -8.88 -7.96
N THR A 46 -17.24 -8.85 -6.77
CA THR A 46 -17.22 -7.69 -5.87
C THR A 46 -15.82 -7.45 -5.30
N ILE A 47 -15.11 -8.52 -4.93
CA ILE A 47 -13.74 -8.44 -4.39
C ILE A 47 -12.77 -7.97 -5.49
N SER A 48 -12.86 -8.52 -6.70
CA SER A 48 -12.05 -8.09 -7.84
C SER A 48 -12.31 -6.64 -8.22
N PHE A 49 -13.55 -6.17 -8.13
CA PHE A 49 -13.87 -4.76 -8.32
C PHE A 49 -13.19 -3.87 -7.27
N ALA A 50 -13.25 -4.28 -5.99
CA ALA A 50 -12.56 -3.56 -4.91
C ALA A 50 -11.04 -3.48 -5.13
N LEU A 51 -10.41 -4.60 -5.50
CA LEU A 51 -8.99 -4.63 -5.86
C LEU A 51 -8.67 -3.72 -7.06
N ALA A 52 -9.53 -3.70 -8.07
CA ALA A 52 -9.34 -2.85 -9.25
C ALA A 52 -9.39 -1.36 -8.89
N VAL A 53 -10.31 -0.95 -8.00
CA VAL A 53 -10.39 0.42 -7.48
C VAL A 53 -9.13 0.77 -6.70
N GLY A 54 -8.65 -0.11 -5.81
CA GLY A 54 -7.41 0.11 -5.07
C GLY A 54 -6.20 0.35 -6.00
N GLN A 55 -6.09 -0.45 -7.07
CA GLN A 55 -5.02 -0.28 -8.06
C GLN A 55 -5.15 1.02 -8.87
N PHE A 56 -6.38 1.40 -9.24
CA PHE A 56 -6.65 2.67 -9.90
C PHE A 56 -6.27 3.86 -9.00
N MET A 57 -6.69 3.84 -7.74
CA MET A 57 -6.39 4.88 -6.76
C MET A 57 -4.89 5.02 -6.52
N TRP A 58 -4.16 3.89 -6.45
CA TRP A 58 -2.71 3.93 -6.33
C TRP A 58 -2.06 4.68 -7.49
N GLY A 59 -2.47 4.40 -8.74
CA GLY A 59 -1.98 5.12 -9.91
C GLY A 59 -2.39 6.60 -9.93
N ALA A 60 -3.64 6.89 -9.60
CA ALA A 60 -4.19 8.24 -9.59
C ALA A 60 -3.53 9.16 -8.55
N ILE A 61 -3.11 8.60 -7.41
CA ILE A 61 -2.46 9.36 -6.32
C ILE A 61 -0.97 9.62 -6.59
N GLN A 62 -0.29 8.83 -7.43
CA GLN A 62 1.16 8.97 -7.67
C GLN A 62 1.61 10.40 -8.05
N PRO A 63 0.97 11.13 -8.97
CA PRO A 63 1.40 12.49 -9.35
C PRO A 63 1.29 13.46 -8.17
N VAL A 64 0.21 13.34 -7.38
CA VAL A 64 -0.04 14.17 -6.20
C VAL A 64 0.99 13.85 -5.11
N ALA A 65 1.20 12.57 -4.81
CA ALA A 65 2.16 12.13 -3.82
C ALA A 65 3.59 12.54 -4.20
N GLY A 66 3.95 12.47 -5.50
CA GLY A 66 5.23 12.96 -6.02
C GLY A 66 5.39 14.46 -5.83
N ALA A 67 4.40 15.26 -6.23
CA ALA A 67 4.42 16.71 -6.04
C ALA A 67 4.50 17.13 -4.56
N VAL A 68 3.83 16.40 -3.67
CA VAL A 68 3.90 16.61 -2.22
C VAL A 68 5.26 16.20 -1.67
N ALA A 69 5.86 15.11 -2.17
CA ALA A 69 7.20 14.68 -1.77
C ALA A 69 8.27 15.70 -2.19
N ASP A 70 8.15 16.27 -3.38
CA ASP A 70 9.05 17.33 -3.86
C ASP A 70 8.95 18.60 -3.02
N ARG A 71 7.75 18.92 -2.51
CA ARG A 71 7.51 20.13 -1.70
C ARG A 71 7.87 19.99 -0.22
N TYR A 72 7.54 18.86 0.41
CA TYR A 72 7.65 18.68 1.87
C TYR A 72 8.80 17.75 2.30
N GLY A 73 9.47 17.14 1.33
CA GLY A 73 10.57 16.19 1.53
C GLY A 73 10.08 14.74 1.57
N PRO A 74 10.79 13.81 0.93
CA PRO A 74 10.34 12.43 0.73
C PRO A 74 10.16 11.65 2.04
N GLY A 75 10.97 11.94 3.07
CA GLY A 75 10.88 11.24 4.37
C GLY A 75 9.55 11.44 5.09
N LYS A 76 9.00 12.66 5.09
CA LYS A 76 7.71 12.95 5.77
C LYS A 76 6.54 12.32 5.04
N VAL A 77 6.56 12.34 3.70
CA VAL A 77 5.53 11.72 2.86
C VAL A 77 5.53 10.21 3.00
N LEU A 78 6.70 9.59 3.11
CA LEU A 78 6.81 8.14 3.37
C LEU A 78 6.22 7.75 4.72
N VAL A 79 6.52 8.50 5.79
CA VAL A 79 5.95 8.21 7.13
C VAL A 79 4.43 8.39 7.13
N ALA A 80 3.92 9.46 6.52
CA ALA A 80 2.47 9.67 6.39
C ALA A 80 1.80 8.52 5.61
N GLY A 81 2.39 8.10 4.48
CA GLY A 81 1.89 6.98 3.68
C GLY A 81 1.91 5.64 4.43
N LEU A 82 2.95 5.39 5.23
CA LEU A 82 3.03 4.20 6.09
C LEU A 82 1.92 4.18 7.14
N ILE A 83 1.65 5.31 7.80
CA ILE A 83 0.57 5.41 8.79
C ILE A 83 -0.78 5.12 8.14
N VAL A 84 -1.06 5.72 6.97
CA VAL A 84 -2.29 5.50 6.22
C VAL A 84 -2.44 4.04 5.81
N LEU A 85 -1.36 3.42 5.30
CA LEU A 85 -1.35 2.01 4.90
C LEU A 85 -1.62 1.08 6.11
N SER A 86 -0.96 1.33 7.25
CA SER A 86 -1.15 0.55 8.47
C SER A 86 -2.58 0.65 8.99
N LEU A 87 -3.18 1.85 8.94
CA LEU A 87 -4.58 2.05 9.34
C LEU A 87 -5.55 1.35 8.39
N GLY A 88 -5.36 1.46 7.07
CA GLY A 88 -6.20 0.77 6.08
C GLY A 88 -6.17 -0.75 6.26
N THR A 89 -4.97 -1.30 6.41
CA THR A 89 -4.76 -2.76 6.62
C THR A 89 -5.35 -3.25 7.95
N ALA A 90 -5.27 -2.44 9.02
CA ALA A 90 -5.87 -2.77 10.32
C ALA A 90 -7.42 -2.72 10.28
N LEU A 91 -7.99 -1.90 9.41
CA LEU A 91 -9.44 -1.76 9.22
C LEU A 91 -10.01 -2.83 8.29
N THR A 92 -9.22 -3.39 7.37
CA THR A 92 -9.66 -4.44 6.43
C THR A 92 -10.40 -5.63 7.09
N PRO A 93 -9.94 -6.23 8.20
CA PRO A 93 -10.64 -7.36 8.84
C PRO A 93 -11.94 -6.96 9.55
N LEU A 94 -12.16 -5.66 9.82
CA LEU A 94 -13.37 -5.15 10.47
C LEU A 94 -14.49 -4.84 9.46
N MET A 95 -14.18 -4.83 8.16
CA MET A 95 -15.13 -4.46 7.10
C MET A 95 -15.90 -5.67 6.60
N THR A 96 -17.16 -5.79 7.01
CA THR A 96 -18.12 -6.82 6.58
C THR A 96 -18.95 -6.42 5.35
N SER A 97 -18.64 -5.26 4.73
CA SER A 97 -19.34 -4.68 3.59
C SER A 97 -18.40 -4.54 2.39
N GLY A 98 -18.89 -4.84 1.18
CA GLY A 98 -18.11 -4.68 -0.06
C GLY A 98 -17.63 -3.25 -0.28
N PHE A 99 -18.41 -2.24 0.12
CA PHE A 99 -17.98 -0.84 0.07
C PHE A 99 -16.91 -0.51 1.11
N GLY A 100 -16.98 -1.13 2.29
CA GLY A 100 -15.94 -1.03 3.31
C GLY A 100 -14.61 -1.64 2.85
N LEU A 101 -14.66 -2.75 2.12
CA LEU A 101 -13.51 -3.37 1.47
C LEU A 101 -12.88 -2.47 0.40
N VAL A 102 -13.69 -1.75 -0.38
CA VAL A 102 -13.18 -0.77 -1.38
C VAL A 102 -12.44 0.39 -0.70
N ILE A 103 -12.89 0.83 0.48
CA ILE A 103 -12.27 1.95 1.20
C ILE A 103 -11.03 1.52 2.00
N ALA A 104 -11.03 0.30 2.53
CA ALA A 104 -9.94 -0.19 3.38
C ALA A 104 -8.73 -0.71 2.59
N LEU A 105 -8.88 -0.96 1.29
CA LEU A 105 -7.89 -1.65 0.45
C LEU A 105 -7.16 -0.72 -0.53
#